data_AF-A0A969EJ76-F1
#
_entry.id   AF-A0A969EJ76-F1
#
_cell.length_a   1.000
_cell.length_b   1.000
_cell.length_c   1.000
_cell.angle_alpha   90.00
_cell.angle_beta   90.00
_cell.angle_gamma   90.00
#
_symmetry.space_group_name_H-M   'P 1'
#
loop_
_entity.id
_entity.type
_entity.pdbx_description
1 polymer ?
#
loop_
_entity_poly.entity_id
_entity_poly.type
_entity_poly.pdbx_seq_one_letter_code
_entity_poly.pdbx_strand_id
1 'polypeptide(L)'
;PHFRVKMDAVPGMTTHFKFTATKSTADMRNETGNPNFNYELACTEICGKGHFSMRLLVVVDELEDYEKWKASQESWLKQNPEYLKRVPAGLRESAMIKAGIPLDQASNEEAVRTVSISN
;
A
#
# COMPACT_ATOMS: atom_id res chain seq x y z
N PRO A 1 -4.29 -21.23 5.56
CA PRO A 1 -3.48 -22.43 5.89
C PRO A 1 -2.79 -22.33 7.27
N HIS A 2 -1.83 -21.42 7.46
CA HIS A 2 -1.11 -21.26 8.74
C HIS A 2 -1.88 -20.43 9.78
N PHE A 3 -2.56 -19.37 9.33
CA PHE A 3 -3.34 -18.49 10.21
C PHE A 3 -4.75 -19.01 10.52
N ARG A 4 -5.16 -20.14 9.93
CA ARG A 4 -6.50 -20.75 10.09
C ARG A 4 -7.68 -19.80 9.87
N VAL A 5 -7.51 -18.82 8.97
CA VAL A 5 -8.57 -17.89 8.55
C VAL A 5 -8.94 -18.08 7.07
N LYS A 6 -10.21 -17.87 6.77
CA LYS A 6 -10.78 -17.72 5.42
C LYS A 6 -11.88 -16.65 5.49
N MET A 7 -11.96 -15.81 4.46
CA MET A 7 -13.05 -14.86 4.27
C MET A 7 -13.27 -14.66 2.77
N ASP A 8 -14.54 -14.64 2.35
CA ASP A 8 -14.89 -14.41 0.95
C ASP A 8 -14.96 -12.89 0.66
N ALA A 9 -14.47 -12.50 -0.51
CA ALA A 9 -14.55 -11.13 -1.00
C ALA A 9 -15.80 -10.99 -1.88
N VAL A 10 -16.94 -10.63 -1.26
CA VAL A 10 -18.24 -10.53 -1.95
C VAL A 10 -18.47 -9.10 -2.46
N PRO A 11 -18.71 -8.88 -3.76
CA PRO A 11 -18.98 -7.55 -4.29
C PRO A 11 -20.17 -6.87 -3.60
N GLY A 12 -20.00 -5.63 -3.16
CA GLY A 12 -21.05 -4.84 -2.51
C GLY A 12 -21.21 -5.08 -1.00
N MET A 13 -20.43 -5.98 -0.40
CA MET A 13 -20.43 -6.21 1.04
C MET A 13 -19.04 -6.04 1.62
N THR A 14 -18.90 -5.24 2.68
CA THR A 14 -17.63 -5.10 3.40
C THR A 14 -17.42 -6.30 4.31
N THR A 15 -16.37 -7.07 4.06
CA THR A 15 -15.96 -8.17 4.92
C THR A 15 -14.73 -7.79 5.75
N HIS A 16 -14.70 -8.23 7.00
CA HIS A 16 -13.60 -7.97 7.92
C HIS A 16 -13.24 -9.27 8.62
N PHE A 17 -11.95 -9.56 8.74
CA PHE A 17 -11.46 -10.60 9.62
C PHE A 17 -10.27 -10.07 10.39
N LYS A 18 -10.25 -10.37 11.69
CA LYS A 18 -9.18 -9.99 12.60
C LYS A 18 -8.49 -11.27 13.05
N PHE A 19 -7.18 -11.29 13.00
CA PHE A 19 -6.37 -12.36 13.56
C PHE A 19 -5.08 -11.77 14.13
N THR A 20 -4.43 -12.54 15.00
CA THR A 20 -3.10 -12.24 15.53
C THR A 20 -2.18 -13.36 15.07
N ALA A 21 -1.10 -13.01 14.38
CA ALA A 21 -0.09 -13.98 14.01
C ALA A 21 0.65 -14.46 15.27
N THR A 22 0.89 -15.76 15.38
CA THR A 22 1.55 -16.37 16.55
C THR A 22 3.05 -16.58 16.37
N LYS A 23 3.55 -16.53 15.13
CA LYS A 23 4.96 -16.71 14.77
C LYS A 23 5.34 -15.73 13.67
N SER A 24 6.55 -15.19 13.72
CA SER A 24 7.06 -14.34 12.67
C SER A 24 7.46 -15.18 11.44
N THR A 25 7.71 -14.50 10.32
CA THR A 25 8.21 -15.17 9.11
C THR A 25 9.63 -15.70 9.32
N ALA A 26 10.45 -15.00 10.12
CA ALA A 26 11.77 -15.46 10.51
C ALA A 26 11.70 -16.74 11.35
N ASP A 27 10.80 -16.79 12.35
CA ASP A 27 10.62 -17.98 13.18
C ASP A 27 10.22 -19.19 12.35
N MET A 28 9.27 -19.02 11.43
CA MET A 28 8.84 -20.11 10.56
C MET A 28 9.95 -20.60 9.64
N ARG A 29 10.81 -19.71 9.12
CA ARG A 29 11.98 -20.11 8.31
C ARG A 29 12.94 -20.97 9.12
N ASN A 30 13.15 -20.61 10.39
CA ASN A 30 14.00 -21.38 11.31
C ASN A 30 13.38 -22.75 11.64
N GLU A 31 12.09 -22.78 11.98
CA GLU A 31 11.38 -24.01 12.33
C GLU A 31 11.26 -25.00 11.17
N THR A 32 11.01 -24.48 9.97
CA THR A 32 10.87 -25.31 8.77
C THR A 32 12.22 -25.67 8.13
N GLY A 33 13.31 -25.04 8.58
CA GLY A 33 14.63 -25.15 7.95
C GLY A 33 14.65 -24.63 6.50
N ASN A 34 13.64 -23.85 6.10
CA ASN A 34 13.51 -23.34 4.74
C ASN A 34 13.68 -21.81 4.74
N PRO A 35 14.84 -21.28 4.31
CA PRO A 35 15.08 -19.84 4.27
C PRO A 35 14.16 -19.10 3.29
N ASN A 36 13.58 -19.79 2.31
CA ASN A 36 12.68 -19.23 1.30
C ASN A 36 11.20 -19.31 1.73
N PHE A 37 10.91 -19.73 2.96
CA PHE A 37 9.54 -19.77 3.46
C PHE A 37 8.92 -18.37 3.50
N ASN A 38 7.69 -18.26 3.01
CA ASN A 38 6.84 -17.08 3.17
C ASN A 38 5.42 -17.57 3.46
N TYR A 39 4.68 -16.82 4.26
CA TYR A 39 3.25 -17.09 4.38
C TYR A 39 2.54 -16.71 3.09
N GLU A 40 1.47 -17.44 2.79
CA GLU A 40 0.68 -17.23 1.57
C GLU A 40 -0.77 -16.89 1.92
N LEU A 41 -1.26 -15.83 1.28
CA LEU A 41 -2.67 -15.52 1.14
C LEU A 41 -3.12 -15.91 -0.26
N ALA A 42 -3.74 -17.08 -0.38
CA ALA A 42 -4.24 -17.62 -1.64
C ALA A 42 -5.72 -17.30 -1.85
N CYS A 43 -6.14 -17.16 -3.10
CA CYS A 43 -7.55 -17.14 -3.45
C CYS A 43 -8.20 -18.49 -3.15
N THR A 44 -9.38 -18.49 -2.52
CA THR A 44 -10.10 -19.71 -2.14
C THR A 44 -11.52 -19.80 -2.70
N GLU A 45 -11.83 -18.96 -3.69
CA GLU A 45 -13.11 -18.94 -4.40
C GLU A 45 -12.85 -18.84 -5.91
N ILE A 46 -13.53 -19.65 -6.72
CA ILE A 46 -13.23 -19.73 -8.16
C ILE A 46 -13.63 -18.40 -8.82
N CYS A 47 -12.62 -17.61 -9.22
CA CYS A 47 -12.80 -16.23 -9.69
C CYS A 47 -12.35 -16.01 -11.14
N GLY A 48 -12.18 -17.08 -11.93
CA GLY A 48 -11.83 -17.01 -13.35
C GLY A 48 -10.48 -17.64 -13.71
N LYS A 49 -9.98 -17.34 -14.93
CA LYS A 49 -8.81 -18.04 -15.52
C LYS A 49 -7.52 -17.93 -14.68
N GLY A 50 -7.31 -16.80 -13.99
CA GLY A 50 -6.12 -16.57 -13.16
C GLY A 50 -6.20 -17.16 -11.75
N HIS A 51 -7.27 -17.88 -11.40
CA HIS A 51 -7.53 -18.35 -10.03
C HIS A 51 -6.36 -19.16 -9.45
N PHE A 52 -5.76 -20.06 -10.23
CA PHE A 52 -4.68 -20.94 -9.78
C PHE A 52 -3.38 -20.21 -9.39
N SER A 53 -3.16 -19.01 -9.93
CA SER A 53 -1.95 -18.21 -9.66
C SER A 53 -2.22 -17.03 -8.73
N MET A 54 -3.47 -16.83 -8.30
CA MET A 54 -3.84 -15.66 -7.50
C MET A 54 -3.50 -15.86 -6.03
N ARG A 55 -2.34 -15.35 -5.65
CA ARG A 55 -1.80 -15.39 -4.30
C ARG A 55 -0.98 -14.15 -3.98
N LEU A 56 -0.92 -13.80 -2.71
CA LEU A 56 -0.06 -12.75 -2.17
C LEU A 56 0.84 -13.34 -1.09
N LEU A 57 2.07 -12.82 -1.02
CA LEU A 57 2.97 -13.15 0.07
C LEU A 57 2.59 -12.31 1.29
N VAL A 58 2.55 -12.97 2.44
CA VAL A 58 2.35 -12.32 3.73
C VAL A 58 3.66 -12.43 4.49
N VAL A 59 4.16 -11.28 4.92
CA VAL A 59 5.31 -11.18 5.82
C VAL A 59 4.80 -10.71 7.17
N VAL A 60 5.19 -11.46 8.20
CA VAL A 60 4.93 -11.18 9.61
C VAL A 60 6.27 -10.86 10.23
N ASP A 61 6.41 -9.61 10.66
CA ASP A 61 7.61 -9.08 11.29
C ASP A 61 7.34 -8.74 12.75
N GLU A 62 8.42 -8.56 13.51
CA GLU A 62 8.36 -7.99 14.84
C GLU A 62 7.97 -6.50 14.80
N LEU A 63 7.50 -5.97 15.93
CA LEU A 63 6.96 -4.61 15.99
C LEU A 63 7.96 -3.55 15.52
N GLU A 64 9.22 -3.65 15.95
CA GLU A 64 10.26 -2.69 15.60
C GLU A 64 10.54 -2.65 14.09
N ASP A 65 10.63 -3.82 13.47
CA ASP A 65 10.89 -3.94 12.03
C ASP A 65 9.69 -3.49 11.20
N TYR A 66 8.48 -3.80 11.66
CA TYR A 66 7.25 -3.30 11.06
C TYR A 66 7.18 -1.77 11.10
N GLU A 67 7.53 -1.13 12.21
CA GLU A 67 7.52 0.34 12.32
C GLU A 67 8.54 0.99 11.38
N LYS A 68 9.75 0.42 11.28
CA LYS A 68 10.76 0.86 10.30
C LYS A 68 10.24 0.73 8.87
N TRP A 69 9.68 -0.43 8.51
CA TRP A 69 9.10 -0.66 7.19
C TRP A 69 7.98 0.33 6.90
N LYS A 70 7.04 0.51 7.84
CA LYS A 70 5.93 1.46 7.71
C LYS A 70 6.42 2.89 7.49
N ALA A 71 7.45 3.33 8.22
CA ALA A 71 8.01 4.68 8.08
C ALA A 71 8.70 4.90 6.72
N SER A 72 9.25 3.84 6.11
CA SER A 72 9.85 3.92 4.78
C SER A 72 8.85 3.98 3.63
N GLN A 73 7.56 3.68 3.86
CA GLN A 73 6.56 3.71 2.81
C GLN A 73 6.20 5.15 2.43
N GLU A 74 6.25 5.45 1.14
CA GLU A 74 5.80 6.74 0.64
C GLU A 74 4.28 6.80 0.52
N SER A 75 3.70 7.97 0.74
CA SER A 75 2.27 8.17 0.56
C SER A 75 1.89 8.00 -0.92
N TRP A 76 0.69 7.47 -1.18
CA TRP A 76 0.20 7.25 -2.55
C TRP A 76 0.15 8.55 -3.36
N LEU A 77 -0.20 9.67 -2.73
CA LEU A 77 -0.22 10.99 -3.37
C LEU A 77 1.18 11.46 -3.79
N LYS A 78 2.22 11.16 -2.99
CA LYS A 78 3.60 11.45 -3.35
C LYS A 78 4.07 10.63 -4.56
N GLN A 79 3.64 9.36 -4.63
CA GLN A 79 3.93 8.48 -5.77
C GLN A 79 3.14 8.84 -7.04
N ASN A 80 2.00 9.54 -6.90
CA ASN A 80 1.12 9.90 -8.01
C ASN A 80 0.85 11.43 -8.03
N PRO A 81 1.85 12.27 -8.36
CA PRO A 81 1.73 13.72 -8.26
C PRO A 81 0.57 14.31 -9.08
N GLU A 82 0.31 13.74 -10.26
CA GLU A 82 -0.78 14.15 -11.15
C GLU A 82 -2.17 14.09 -10.50
N TYR A 83 -2.34 13.25 -9.48
CA TYR A 83 -3.62 13.13 -8.80
C TYR A 83 -3.98 14.37 -7.96
N LEU A 84 -3.02 15.23 -7.61
CA LEU A 84 -3.28 16.50 -6.93
C LEU A 84 -4.27 17.39 -7.70
N LYS A 85 -4.30 17.28 -9.03
CA LYS A 85 -5.27 17.97 -9.90
C LYS A 85 -6.71 17.53 -9.61
N ARG A 86 -6.92 16.26 -9.24
CA ARG A 86 -8.24 15.69 -8.89
C ARG A 86 -8.68 15.96 -7.46
N VAL A 87 -7.75 16.37 -6.58
CA VAL A 87 -8.09 16.77 -5.21
C VAL A 87 -8.82 18.12 -5.24
N PRO A 88 -9.97 18.29 -4.56
CA PRO A 88 -10.67 19.58 -4.49
C PRO A 88 -9.77 20.68 -3.91
N ALA A 89 -9.85 21.91 -4.43
CA ALA A 89 -8.95 23.02 -4.08
C ALA A 89 -8.83 23.26 -2.57
N GLY A 90 -9.96 23.29 -1.84
CA GLY A 90 -9.97 23.50 -0.39
C GLY A 90 -9.36 22.36 0.44
N LEU A 91 -9.08 21.21 -0.17
CA LEU A 91 -8.47 20.05 0.50
C LEU A 91 -7.02 19.82 0.06
N ARG A 92 -6.53 20.52 -0.98
CA ARG A 92 -5.18 20.30 -1.53
C ARG A 92 -4.08 20.51 -0.49
N GLU A 93 -4.16 21.59 0.27
CA GLU A 93 -3.20 21.88 1.34
C GLU A 93 -3.18 20.76 2.40
N SER A 94 -4.37 20.38 2.89
CA SER A 94 -4.51 19.29 3.87
C SER A 94 -4.00 17.94 3.33
N ALA A 95 -4.18 17.69 2.03
CA ALA A 95 -3.71 16.49 1.36
C ALA A 95 -2.18 16.48 1.22
N MET A 96 -1.57 17.63 0.87
CA MET A 96 -0.12 17.78 0.78
C MET A 96 0.56 17.60 2.14
N ILE A 97 0.01 18.21 3.20
CA ILE A 97 0.53 18.05 4.57
C ILE A 97 0.49 16.59 5.02
N LYS A 98 -0.65 15.90 4.83
CA LYS A 98 -0.77 14.47 5.19
C LYS A 98 0.10 13.56 4.33
N ALA A 99 0.33 13.93 3.08
CA ALA A 99 1.18 13.18 2.16
C ALA A 99 2.68 13.42 2.37
N GLY A 100 3.06 14.40 3.21
CA GLY A 100 4.45 14.81 3.41
C GLY A 100 5.05 15.52 2.18
N ILE A 101 4.21 16.18 1.37
CA ILE A 101 4.63 16.92 0.17
C ILE A 101 4.88 18.38 0.57
N PRO A 102 6.05 18.97 0.26
CA PRO A 102 6.33 20.38 0.50
C PRO A 102 5.31 21.30 -0.20
N LEU A 103 4.86 22.35 0.51
CA LEU A 103 3.85 23.29 0.01
C LEU A 103 4.37 24.20 -1.13
N ASP A 104 5.68 24.30 -1.33
CA ASP A 104 6.32 25.14 -2.35
C ASP A 104 6.18 24.60 -3.78
N GLN A 105 5.87 23.31 -3.94
CA GLN A 105 5.65 22.69 -5.26
C GLN A 105 4.29 23.06 -5.87
N ALA A 106 3.40 23.69 -5.12
CA ALA A 106 2.11 24.16 -5.60
C ALA A 106 2.20 25.44 -6.47
N SER A 107 3.29 26.21 -6.39
CA SER A 107 3.42 27.50 -7.08
C SER A 107 4.23 27.46 -8.38
N ASN A 108 4.94 26.37 -8.67
CA ASN A 108 5.87 26.31 -9.81
C ASN A 108 5.27 25.79 -11.13
N GLU A 109 4.01 25.32 -11.16
CA GLU A 109 3.34 24.98 -12.44
C GLU A 109 2.59 26.18 -13.09
N GLU A 110 2.31 27.27 -12.36
CA GLU A 110 1.65 28.46 -12.93
C GLU A 110 2.64 29.50 -13.50
N ALA A 111 3.96 29.37 -13.25
CA ALA A 111 4.96 30.36 -13.65
C ALA A 111 5.53 30.21 -15.08
N VAL A 112 5.05 29.25 -15.90
CA VAL A 112 5.55 29.03 -17.28
C VAL A 112 4.61 29.61 -18.36
N ARG A 113 3.79 30.62 -18.01
CA ARG A 113 2.95 31.35 -18.97
C ARG A 113 3.22 32.86 -18.99
N THR A 114 4.46 33.23 -19.29
CA THR A 114 4.78 34.55 -19.84
C THR A 114 5.71 34.38 -21.04
N VAL A 115 5.12 34.05 -22.19
CA VAL A 115 5.69 34.42 -23.48
C VAL A 115 5.11 35.80 -23.81
N SER A 116 5.95 36.83 -23.68
CA SER A 116 5.67 38.17 -24.19
C SER A 116 6.95 38.71 -24.82
N ILE A 117 6.88 38.81 -26.14
CA ILE A 117 7.86 39.33 -27.09
C ILE A 117 8.17 40.81 -26.79
N SER A 118 9.43 41.21 -26.94
CA SER A 118 9.84 42.61 -27.10
C SER A 118 10.50 42.78 -28.47
N ASN A 119 10.03 43.80 -29.20
CA ASN A 119 10.37 44.15 -30.57
C ASN A 119 11.86 44.41 -30.81
#